data_AF-A0A1M6FQH0-F1
#
_entry.id   AF-A0A1M6FQH0-F1
#
_cell.length_a   1.000
_cell.length_b   1.000
_cell.length_c   1.000
_cell.angle_alpha   90.00
_cell.angle_beta   90.00
_cell.angle_gamma   90.00
#
_symmetry.space_group_name_H-M   'P 1'
#
loop_
_entity.id
_entity.type
_entity.pdbx_description
1 polymer ?
#
loop_
_entity_poly.entity_id
_entity_poly.type
_entity_poly.pdbx_seq_one_letter_code
_entity_poly.pdbx_strand_id
1 'polypeptide(L)'
;MKRREQSQTEQLRQALAEREAQLQEARARLAALEDSTSLQVGRALTAAAKKPGRSLVRLPRDLYRLWRRSGSTRHSQQPRRPGAEPVRSFDADRQEARLLAGAAGGASDLLIAATVLGPQVQCALDPYIRSVPLRPHDAQIVMDGVDVDLVLVSASAAAPGSPWAHVGDPAAADRTRALHWVLESAAARGIPAVLLDDAPTAPGLRALGFTRVHRGDAGVPLHLFNPVAADLAEGPEAVFVRDTPAGPVPELLPGLGAGTVDADAPGLAEALRAARVAVVPAHGPRTEALSRRAQACGTRAVPYDRVAEETGETEGLAVTVPRLRAAAPTAGEQRTMLREVFLADATPVRLAEILSGLDFPPGTPGPELPLRGRAVAVLADPAGEADAEDLADSLLASRLRPAEVVVPDTAARLPGVQRLRAEGVTVRAARFSTPDTPEELTRGDGGAGLVGGLNPDRWAVLADRATAPWAHLWSGGMGPDRLADLVCAVECSDADAVGTVAAPAAAAAGRGLFDRPAGEQYVFVSSLIPELARTVLVRRGWNPAEWNRRGTRLLALGPDHGTGTDGNAQGPAHTAADAPTGAVG
;
A
#
# COMPACT_ATOMS: atom_id res chain seq x y z
N MET A 1 61.27 -25.52 -5.83
CA MET A 1 60.76 -25.34 -7.21
C MET A 1 59.71 -26.37 -7.62
N LYS A 2 59.88 -27.67 -7.36
CA LYS A 2 58.94 -28.75 -7.75
C LYS A 2 57.44 -28.57 -7.37
N ARG A 3 57.11 -27.88 -6.26
CA ARG A 3 55.71 -27.63 -5.86
C ARG A 3 54.96 -26.61 -6.74
N ARG A 4 55.66 -25.67 -7.38
CA ARG A 4 55.03 -24.64 -8.24
C ARG A 4 54.69 -25.18 -9.62
N GLU A 5 55.48 -26.12 -10.13
CA GLU A 5 55.21 -26.81 -11.40
C GLU A 5 54.01 -27.75 -11.25
N GLN A 6 53.89 -28.45 -10.13
CA GLN A 6 52.72 -29.30 -9.82
C GLN A 6 51.43 -28.49 -9.75
N SER A 7 51.42 -27.35 -9.04
CA SER A 7 50.23 -26.49 -8.95
C SER A 7 49.84 -25.88 -10.31
N GLN A 8 50.80 -25.58 -11.18
CA GLN A 8 50.51 -25.08 -12.53
C GLN A 8 49.90 -26.17 -13.42
N THR A 9 50.36 -27.42 -13.31
CA THR A 9 49.75 -28.53 -14.07
C THR A 9 48.35 -28.88 -13.59
N GLU A 10 48.07 -28.74 -12.29
CA GLU A 10 46.73 -28.92 -11.73
C GLU A 10 45.77 -27.81 -12.16
N GLN A 11 46.23 -26.55 -12.13
CA GLN A 11 45.45 -25.41 -12.63
C GLN A 11 45.12 -25.54 -14.13
N LEU A 12 46.07 -26.01 -14.95
CA LEU A 12 45.83 -26.23 -16.38
C LEU A 12 44.85 -27.39 -16.65
N ARG A 13 44.91 -28.47 -15.85
CA ARG A 13 43.93 -29.57 -15.96
C ARG A 13 42.54 -29.13 -15.52
N GLN A 14 42.44 -28.32 -14.48
CA GLN A 14 41.18 -27.77 -14.00
C GLN A 14 40.57 -26.82 -15.04
N ALA A 15 41.38 -25.96 -15.66
CA ALA A 15 40.95 -25.07 -16.73
C ALA A 15 40.52 -25.83 -18.00
N LEU A 16 41.19 -26.94 -18.35
CA LEU A 16 40.77 -27.80 -19.46
C LEU A 16 39.44 -28.50 -19.18
N ALA A 17 39.26 -29.06 -17.99
CA ALA A 17 38.01 -29.71 -17.60
C ALA A 17 36.83 -28.73 -17.59
N GLU A 18 37.05 -27.50 -17.12
CA GLU A 18 36.04 -26.44 -17.13
C GLU A 18 35.66 -26.02 -18.56
N ARG A 19 36.65 -25.93 -19.48
CA ARG A 19 36.39 -25.63 -20.89
C ARG A 19 35.67 -26.75 -21.62
N GLU A 20 36.00 -28.01 -21.33
CA GLU A 20 35.28 -29.16 -21.90
C GLU A 20 33.84 -29.22 -21.41
N ALA A 21 33.58 -28.91 -20.14
CA ALA A 21 32.23 -28.81 -19.59
C ALA A 21 31.41 -27.71 -20.29
N GLN A 22 31.99 -26.53 -20.49
CA GLN A 22 31.35 -25.43 -21.23
C GLN A 22 31.03 -25.80 -22.69
N LEU A 23 31.91 -26.56 -23.36
CA LEU A 23 31.67 -27.04 -24.72
C LEU A 23 30.56 -28.09 -24.80
N GLN A 24 30.46 -29.00 -23.82
CA GLN A 24 29.38 -29.98 -23.77
C GLN A 24 28.04 -29.32 -23.47
N GLU A 25 28.02 -28.33 -22.59
CA GLU A 25 26.82 -27.54 -22.30
C GLU A 25 26.36 -26.74 -23.53
N ALA A 26 27.28 -26.10 -24.24
CA ALA A 26 26.96 -25.38 -25.49
C ALA A 26 26.42 -26.32 -26.57
N ARG A 27 26.99 -27.53 -26.71
CA ARG A 27 26.49 -28.57 -27.64
C ARG A 27 25.10 -29.07 -27.25
N ALA A 28 24.84 -29.27 -25.95
CA ALA A 28 23.51 -29.65 -25.46
C ALA A 28 22.46 -28.55 -25.70
N ARG A 29 22.85 -27.28 -25.52
CA ARG A 29 21.98 -26.13 -25.84
C ARG A 29 21.69 -26.03 -27.34
N LEU A 30 22.68 -26.28 -28.20
CA LEU A 30 22.46 -26.33 -29.65
C LEU A 30 21.54 -27.48 -30.04
N ALA A 31 21.72 -28.68 -29.48
CA ALA A 31 20.81 -29.81 -29.73
C ALA A 31 19.38 -29.52 -29.26
N ALA A 32 19.20 -28.90 -28.08
CA ALA A 32 17.88 -28.52 -27.56
C ALA A 32 17.21 -27.43 -28.43
N LEU A 33 17.98 -26.49 -28.96
CA LEU A 33 17.47 -25.47 -29.90
C LEU A 33 17.15 -26.08 -31.28
N GLU A 34 17.91 -27.08 -31.73
CA GLU A 34 17.64 -27.83 -32.95
C GLU A 34 16.37 -28.69 -32.85
N ASP A 35 16.07 -29.18 -31.65
CA ASP A 35 14.87 -29.96 -31.33
C ASP A 35 13.65 -29.10 -30.95
N SER A 36 13.81 -27.78 -30.87
CA SER A 36 12.71 -26.87 -30.59
C SER A 36 11.63 -26.97 -31.66
N THR A 37 10.39 -27.11 -31.19
CA THR A 37 9.19 -27.27 -32.01
C THR A 37 8.99 -26.12 -33.00
N SER A 38 9.44 -24.90 -32.66
CA SER A 38 9.39 -23.75 -33.56
C SER A 38 10.33 -23.90 -34.76
N LEU A 39 11.54 -24.46 -34.57
CA LEU A 39 12.50 -24.70 -35.64
C LEU A 39 12.11 -25.91 -36.49
N GLN A 40 11.49 -26.94 -35.89
CA GLN A 40 10.91 -28.08 -36.62
C GLN A 40 9.70 -27.68 -37.47
N VAL A 41 8.82 -26.82 -36.96
CA VAL A 41 7.71 -26.23 -37.73
C VAL A 41 8.23 -25.34 -38.85
N GLY A 42 9.23 -24.50 -38.57
CA GLY A 42 9.91 -23.66 -39.56
C GLY A 42 10.53 -24.48 -40.70
N ARG A 43 11.24 -25.58 -40.37
CA ARG A 43 11.82 -26.53 -41.35
C ARG A 43 10.75 -27.27 -42.15
N ALA A 44 9.64 -27.68 -41.54
CA ALA A 44 8.53 -28.32 -42.24
C ALA A 44 7.88 -27.37 -43.27
N LEU A 45 7.70 -26.11 -42.91
CA LEU A 45 7.19 -25.06 -43.81
C LEU A 45 8.15 -24.76 -44.96
N THR A 46 9.46 -24.62 -44.69
CA THR A 46 10.46 -24.40 -45.75
C THR A 46 10.64 -25.61 -46.67
N ALA A 47 10.56 -26.83 -46.14
CA ALA A 47 10.59 -28.04 -46.95
C ALA A 47 9.37 -28.16 -47.87
N ALA A 48 8.20 -27.68 -47.44
CA ALA A 48 7.01 -27.60 -48.29
C ALA A 48 7.09 -26.52 -49.36
N ALA A 49 7.68 -25.36 -49.04
CA ALA A 49 7.96 -24.32 -50.02
C ALA A 49 8.92 -24.79 -51.12
N LYS A 50 9.90 -25.64 -50.79
CA LYS A 50 10.94 -26.11 -51.73
C LYS A 50 10.52 -27.27 -52.63
N LYS A 51 9.49 -28.05 -52.27
CA LYS A 51 8.96 -29.19 -53.06
C LYS A 51 7.42 -29.28 -53.00
N PRO A 52 6.70 -28.46 -53.79
CA PRO A 52 5.26 -28.28 -53.62
C PRO A 52 4.42 -29.54 -53.93
N GLY A 53 4.82 -30.37 -54.90
CA GLY A 53 3.96 -31.46 -55.39
C GLY A 53 3.71 -32.64 -54.43
N ARG A 54 4.58 -32.89 -53.44
CA ARG A 54 4.42 -34.02 -52.47
C ARG A 54 4.38 -33.58 -51.01
N SER A 55 4.93 -32.40 -50.71
CA SER A 55 5.07 -31.90 -49.34
C SER A 55 3.84 -31.12 -48.87
N LEU A 56 3.17 -30.37 -49.75
CA LEU A 56 1.93 -29.63 -49.40
C LEU A 56 0.77 -30.54 -48.98
N VAL A 57 0.68 -31.76 -49.56
CA VAL A 57 -0.36 -32.74 -49.20
C VAL A 57 -0.10 -33.37 -47.82
N ARG A 58 1.16 -33.39 -47.35
CA ARG A 58 1.55 -33.97 -46.06
C ARG A 58 1.64 -32.94 -44.93
N LEU A 59 1.78 -31.66 -45.27
CA LEU A 59 1.94 -30.56 -44.32
C LEU A 59 0.83 -30.49 -43.24
N PRO A 60 -0.47 -30.63 -43.56
CA PRO A 60 -1.51 -30.63 -42.53
C PRO A 60 -1.39 -31.82 -41.58
N ARG A 61 -0.99 -32.98 -42.11
CA ARG A 61 -0.83 -34.23 -41.35
C ARG A 61 0.41 -34.20 -40.45
N ASP A 62 1.48 -33.56 -40.91
CA ASP A 62 2.73 -33.42 -40.16
C ASP A 62 2.61 -32.36 -39.06
N LEU A 63 1.95 -31.23 -39.34
CA LEU A 63 1.59 -30.22 -38.31
C LEU A 63 0.62 -30.81 -37.27
N TYR A 64 -0.39 -31.57 -37.70
CA TYR A 64 -1.31 -32.24 -36.79
C TYR A 64 -0.62 -33.31 -35.94
N ARG A 65 0.37 -34.03 -36.47
CA ARG A 65 1.19 -34.99 -35.71
C ARG A 65 2.10 -34.30 -34.70
N LEU A 66 2.70 -33.16 -35.06
CA LEU A 66 3.50 -32.33 -34.14
C LEU A 66 2.63 -31.77 -33.01
N TRP A 67 1.45 -31.25 -33.34
CA TRP A 67 0.48 -30.75 -32.36
C TRP A 67 -0.01 -31.83 -31.39
N ARG A 68 -0.35 -33.03 -31.91
CA ARG A 68 -0.79 -34.16 -31.06
C ARG A 68 0.33 -34.72 -30.19
N ARG A 69 1.60 -34.64 -30.61
CA ARG A 69 2.76 -35.05 -29.79
C ARG A 69 3.15 -33.99 -28.76
N SER A 70 2.90 -32.71 -29.04
CA SER A 70 3.09 -31.59 -28.11
C SER A 70 2.20 -31.69 -26.87
N GLY A 71 1.01 -32.27 -26.96
CA GLY A 71 0.11 -32.52 -25.82
C GLY A 71 0.39 -33.82 -25.05
N SER A 72 1.44 -34.58 -25.42
CA SER A 72 1.74 -35.91 -24.87
C SER A 72 3.24 -36.07 -24.56
N THR A 73 3.87 -35.05 -24.00
CA THR A 73 5.13 -35.24 -23.26
C THR A 73 4.81 -35.86 -21.90
N ARG A 74 4.61 -37.19 -21.90
CA ARG A 74 4.84 -37.99 -20.69
C ARG A 74 6.27 -37.69 -20.26
N HIS A 75 6.42 -36.96 -19.16
CA HIS A 75 7.64 -36.91 -18.37
C HIS A 75 8.05 -38.37 -18.13
N SER A 76 9.02 -38.86 -18.90
CA SER A 76 9.68 -40.11 -18.59
C SER A 76 10.38 -39.88 -17.26
N GLN A 77 9.83 -40.47 -16.21
CA GLN A 77 10.52 -40.65 -14.93
C GLN A 77 11.82 -41.40 -15.20
N GLN A 78 12.90 -40.65 -15.40
CA GLN A 78 14.25 -41.14 -15.19
C GLN A 78 14.60 -40.90 -13.71
N PRO A 79 15.18 -41.90 -13.01
CA PRO A 79 15.65 -41.69 -11.66
C PRO A 79 16.78 -40.66 -11.67
N ARG A 80 16.53 -39.50 -11.05
CA ARG A 80 17.48 -38.39 -10.91
C ARG A 80 18.77 -38.89 -10.24
N ARG A 81 19.90 -38.72 -10.92
CA ARG A 81 21.22 -38.63 -10.28
C ARG A 81 21.29 -37.30 -9.53
N PRO A 82 21.83 -37.24 -8.30
CA PRO A 82 22.00 -35.99 -7.57
C PRO A 82 23.19 -35.23 -8.16
N GLY A 83 22.90 -34.08 -8.76
CA GLY A 83 23.92 -33.15 -9.25
C GLY A 83 23.62 -32.64 -10.66
N ALA A 84 23.27 -31.36 -10.74
CA ALA A 84 23.02 -30.54 -11.94
C ALA A 84 21.58 -30.55 -12.50
N GLU A 85 20.75 -29.66 -11.96
CA GLU A 85 19.66 -29.00 -12.69
C GLU A 85 20.01 -27.51 -12.83
N PRO A 86 19.95 -26.91 -14.04
CA PRO A 86 19.88 -25.47 -14.19
C PRO A 86 18.40 -25.06 -14.04
N VAL A 87 17.98 -24.77 -12.82
CA VAL A 87 16.65 -24.20 -12.54
C VAL A 87 16.66 -22.76 -13.06
N ARG A 88 15.97 -22.49 -14.18
CA ARG A 88 15.39 -21.15 -14.37
C ARG A 88 14.42 -20.97 -13.20
N SER A 89 14.70 -20.01 -12.31
CA SER A 89 13.80 -19.78 -11.19
C SER A 89 12.42 -19.44 -11.75
N PHE A 90 11.39 -20.06 -11.21
CA PHE A 90 9.99 -19.79 -11.52
C PHE A 90 9.69 -18.27 -11.55
N ASP A 91 10.37 -17.52 -10.69
CA ASP A 91 10.34 -16.05 -10.61
C ASP A 91 10.79 -15.34 -11.90
N ALA A 92 11.80 -15.86 -12.59
CA ALA A 92 12.34 -15.25 -13.82
C ALA A 92 11.36 -15.39 -14.99
N ASP A 93 10.77 -16.57 -15.16
CA ASP A 93 9.75 -16.82 -16.19
C ASP A 93 8.48 -15.99 -15.90
N ARG A 94 8.14 -15.82 -14.63
CA ARG A 94 7.02 -15.00 -14.16
C ARG A 94 7.22 -13.51 -14.44
N GLN A 95 8.42 -12.99 -14.17
CA GLN A 95 8.80 -11.62 -14.49
C GLN A 95 8.79 -11.37 -16.01
N GLU A 96 9.26 -12.33 -16.82
CA GLU A 96 9.20 -12.24 -18.28
C GLU A 96 7.76 -12.19 -18.80
N ALA A 97 6.85 -13.02 -18.28
CA ALA A 97 5.44 -12.98 -18.63
C ALA A 97 4.79 -11.61 -18.31
N ARG A 98 5.12 -11.03 -17.14
CA ARG A 98 4.66 -9.68 -16.75
C ARG A 98 5.20 -8.59 -17.66
N LEU A 99 6.47 -8.70 -18.08
CA LEU A 99 7.08 -7.80 -19.06
C LEU A 99 6.35 -7.86 -20.40
N LEU A 100 6.04 -9.06 -20.89
CA LEU A 100 5.36 -9.26 -22.17
C LEU A 100 3.90 -8.81 -22.16
N ALA A 101 3.21 -8.93 -21.02
CA ALA A 101 1.81 -8.50 -20.86
C ALA A 101 1.64 -6.97 -20.68
N GLY A 102 2.72 -6.18 -20.72
CA GLY A 102 2.67 -4.76 -20.37
C GLY A 102 2.35 -4.51 -18.88
N ALA A 103 2.38 -5.57 -18.07
CA ALA A 103 2.30 -5.51 -16.61
C ALA A 103 3.66 -5.14 -15.99
N ALA A 104 4.69 -4.87 -16.81
CA ALA A 104 5.93 -4.26 -16.36
C ALA A 104 5.85 -2.74 -16.46
N GLY A 105 5.99 -2.11 -15.30
CA GLY A 105 6.11 -0.67 -15.15
C GLY A 105 6.12 -0.35 -13.67
N GLY A 106 7.26 0.16 -13.18
CA GLY A 106 7.49 0.45 -11.76
C GLY A 106 7.93 -0.78 -10.97
N ALA A 107 8.83 -0.58 -10.01
CA ALA A 107 9.41 -1.62 -9.18
C ALA A 107 8.35 -2.57 -8.57
N SER A 108 8.82 -3.78 -8.27
CA SER A 108 8.27 -4.93 -7.50
C SER A 108 7.36 -4.69 -6.28
N ASP A 109 6.62 -3.59 -6.20
CA ASP A 109 6.15 -3.04 -4.93
C ASP A 109 4.62 -3.09 -4.75
N LEU A 110 3.85 -3.51 -5.77
CA LEU A 110 2.39 -3.69 -5.69
C LEU A 110 1.96 -5.08 -6.18
N LEU A 111 0.88 -5.62 -5.60
CA LEU A 111 0.27 -6.89 -6.01
C LEU A 111 -0.45 -6.70 -7.35
N ILE A 112 -0.29 -7.66 -8.27
CA ILE A 112 -1.04 -7.66 -9.52
C ILE A 112 -2.32 -8.47 -9.31
N ALA A 113 -3.47 -7.80 -9.29
CA ALA A 113 -4.76 -8.44 -9.03
C ALA A 113 -5.63 -8.45 -10.29
N ALA A 114 -6.16 -9.62 -10.65
CA ALA A 114 -7.29 -9.70 -11.58
C ALA A 114 -8.56 -9.25 -10.86
N THR A 115 -9.19 -8.17 -11.35
CA THR A 115 -10.24 -7.47 -10.61
C THR A 115 -11.61 -7.55 -11.29
N VAL A 116 -12.63 -7.86 -10.49
CA VAL A 116 -14.06 -7.68 -10.84
C VAL A 116 -14.65 -6.78 -9.77
N LEU A 117 -14.48 -5.47 -9.91
CA LEU A 117 -14.77 -4.49 -8.86
C LEU A 117 -15.83 -3.49 -9.28
N GLY A 118 -16.65 -3.08 -8.31
CA GLY A 118 -17.50 -1.89 -8.43
C GLY A 118 -16.65 -0.62 -8.51
N PRO A 119 -17.13 0.46 -9.14
CA PRO A 119 -16.33 1.66 -9.39
C PRO A 119 -15.70 2.28 -8.13
N GLN A 120 -16.41 2.31 -7.02
CA GLN A 120 -15.88 2.87 -5.77
C GLN A 120 -14.78 2.02 -5.16
N VAL A 121 -14.96 0.69 -5.16
CA VAL A 121 -13.94 -0.23 -4.65
C VAL A 121 -12.71 -0.15 -5.54
N GLN A 122 -12.89 -0.06 -6.85
CA GLN A 122 -11.78 0.16 -7.79
C GLN A 122 -11.00 1.44 -7.44
N CYS A 123 -11.69 2.59 -7.31
CA CYS A 123 -11.05 3.86 -6.94
C CYS A 123 -10.37 3.82 -5.56
N ALA A 124 -10.90 3.05 -4.61
CA ALA A 124 -10.28 2.88 -3.30
C ALA A 124 -8.97 2.08 -3.39
N LEU A 125 -8.94 1.06 -4.23
CA LEU A 125 -7.83 0.10 -4.32
C LEU A 125 -6.71 0.51 -5.28
N ASP A 126 -6.99 1.34 -6.28
CA ASP A 126 -6.05 1.75 -7.34
C ASP A 126 -4.65 2.18 -6.84
N PRO A 127 -4.48 2.89 -5.71
CA PRO A 127 -3.15 3.26 -5.23
C PRO A 127 -2.34 2.10 -4.64
N TYR A 128 -3.00 1.03 -4.21
CA TYR A 128 -2.41 -0.03 -3.37
C TYR A 128 -2.22 -1.35 -4.11
N ILE A 129 -2.92 -1.56 -5.22
CA ILE A 129 -2.80 -2.76 -6.06
C ILE A 129 -2.74 -2.37 -7.53
N ARG A 130 -2.02 -3.17 -8.33
CA ARG A 130 -2.10 -3.07 -9.78
C ARG A 130 -3.29 -3.89 -10.26
N SER A 131 -4.36 -3.19 -10.63
CA SER A 131 -5.60 -3.80 -11.10
C SER A 131 -5.52 -4.22 -12.57
N VAL A 132 -5.98 -5.44 -12.85
CA VAL A 132 -6.18 -5.98 -14.20
C VAL A 132 -7.68 -6.28 -14.32
N PRO A 133 -8.48 -5.33 -14.80
CA PRO A 133 -9.94 -5.46 -14.80
C PRO A 133 -10.38 -6.56 -15.76
N LEU A 134 -11.17 -7.51 -15.26
CA LEU A 134 -11.77 -8.57 -16.05
C LEU A 134 -13.17 -8.15 -16.52
N ARG A 135 -13.49 -8.42 -17.78
CA ARG A 135 -14.84 -8.33 -18.32
C ARG A 135 -15.34 -9.75 -18.63
N PRO A 136 -16.67 -9.97 -18.64
CA PRO A 136 -17.19 -11.32 -18.89
C PRO A 136 -16.71 -11.98 -20.20
N HIS A 137 -16.41 -11.18 -21.23
CA HIS A 137 -16.03 -11.66 -22.56
C HIS A 137 -14.52 -11.82 -22.79
N ASP A 138 -13.68 -11.14 -21.98
CA ASP A 138 -12.22 -11.19 -22.12
C ASP A 138 -11.54 -11.93 -20.96
N ALA A 139 -12.26 -12.24 -19.88
CA ALA A 139 -11.72 -12.83 -18.67
C ALA A 139 -10.88 -14.10 -18.95
N GLN A 140 -11.30 -14.93 -19.91
CA GLN A 140 -10.54 -16.11 -20.31
C GLN A 140 -9.17 -15.75 -20.92
N ILE A 141 -9.16 -14.82 -21.87
CA ILE A 141 -7.94 -14.39 -22.57
C ILE A 141 -6.99 -13.71 -21.59
N VAL A 142 -7.52 -12.86 -20.70
CA VAL A 142 -6.72 -12.13 -19.72
C VAL A 142 -6.12 -13.08 -18.70
N MET A 143 -6.91 -14.01 -18.14
CA MET A 143 -6.37 -15.01 -17.23
C MET A 143 -5.31 -15.87 -17.93
N ASP A 144 -5.47 -16.26 -19.19
CA ASP A 144 -4.46 -17.06 -19.90
C ASP A 144 -3.18 -16.29 -20.25
N GLY A 145 -3.26 -14.96 -20.45
CA GLY A 145 -2.15 -14.14 -20.90
C GLY A 145 -1.40 -13.36 -19.81
N VAL A 146 -2.03 -13.10 -18.67
CA VAL A 146 -1.46 -12.26 -17.60
C VAL A 146 -1.16 -13.11 -16.37
N ASP A 147 0.07 -13.01 -15.87
CA ASP A 147 0.43 -13.57 -14.58
C ASP A 147 -0.05 -12.64 -13.45
N VAL A 148 -1.01 -13.12 -12.67
CA VAL A 148 -1.63 -12.39 -11.55
C VAL A 148 -1.32 -13.07 -10.22
N ASP A 149 -1.27 -12.28 -9.15
CA ASP A 149 -1.00 -12.73 -7.78
C ASP A 149 -2.29 -13.03 -7.00
N LEU A 150 -3.41 -12.42 -7.39
CA LEU A 150 -4.68 -12.44 -6.67
C LEU A 150 -5.84 -12.30 -7.65
N VAL A 151 -6.96 -12.96 -7.37
CA VAL A 151 -8.27 -12.61 -7.97
C VAL A 151 -9.12 -11.92 -6.90
N LEU A 152 -9.59 -10.70 -7.18
CA LEU A 152 -10.40 -9.91 -6.26
C LEU A 152 -11.73 -9.53 -6.91
N VAL A 153 -12.82 -9.93 -6.26
CA VAL A 153 -14.19 -9.69 -6.72
C VAL A 153 -14.92 -8.90 -5.65
N SER A 154 -15.63 -7.83 -6.01
CA SER A 154 -16.54 -7.15 -5.10
C SER A 154 -18.00 -7.47 -5.43
N ALA A 155 -18.82 -7.58 -4.40
CA ALA A 155 -20.25 -7.79 -4.51
C ALA A 155 -20.93 -6.60 -5.22
N SER A 156 -20.44 -5.38 -5.00
CA SER A 156 -20.88 -4.19 -5.74
C SER A 156 -20.67 -4.27 -7.25
N ALA A 157 -19.76 -5.11 -7.75
CA ALA A 157 -19.58 -5.33 -9.18
C ALA A 157 -20.79 -6.05 -9.82
N ALA A 158 -21.63 -6.72 -9.03
CA ALA A 158 -22.84 -7.38 -9.50
C ALA A 158 -24.07 -6.43 -9.55
N ALA A 159 -23.91 -5.16 -9.15
CA ALA A 159 -24.98 -4.18 -9.19
C ALA A 159 -25.45 -3.88 -10.64
N PRO A 160 -26.71 -3.45 -10.83
CA PRO A 160 -27.22 -3.03 -12.14
C PRO A 160 -26.35 -1.95 -12.77
N GLY A 161 -26.11 -2.04 -14.09
CA GLY A 161 -25.28 -1.09 -14.84
C GLY A 161 -23.78 -1.46 -14.91
N SER A 162 -23.33 -2.47 -14.17
CA SER A 162 -21.98 -3.04 -14.28
C SER A 162 -21.87 -4.08 -15.40
N PRO A 163 -20.67 -4.30 -16.00
CA PRO A 163 -20.43 -5.43 -16.91
C PRO A 163 -20.77 -6.80 -16.30
N TRP A 164 -20.64 -6.93 -14.98
CA TRP A 164 -20.92 -8.15 -14.22
C TRP A 164 -22.30 -8.13 -13.52
N ALA A 165 -23.21 -7.27 -13.96
CA ALA A 165 -24.53 -7.14 -13.36
C ALA A 165 -25.26 -8.49 -13.24
N HIS A 166 -25.87 -8.72 -12.08
CA HIS A 166 -26.67 -9.91 -11.72
C HIS A 166 -25.89 -11.23 -11.63
N VAL A 167 -24.55 -11.23 -11.57
CA VAL A 167 -23.81 -12.48 -11.31
C VAL A 167 -24.29 -13.15 -10.02
N GLY A 168 -24.49 -14.47 -10.09
CA GLY A 168 -25.07 -15.27 -9.01
C GLY A 168 -26.59 -15.37 -9.07
N ASP A 169 -27.26 -14.60 -9.92
CA ASP A 169 -28.68 -14.76 -10.25
C ASP A 169 -28.84 -15.81 -11.37
N PRO A 170 -29.79 -16.77 -11.27
CA PRO A 170 -30.09 -17.70 -12.36
C PRO A 170 -30.41 -17.02 -13.69
N ALA A 171 -30.90 -15.78 -13.69
CA ALA A 171 -31.18 -14.99 -14.90
C ALA A 171 -29.90 -14.55 -15.65
N ALA A 172 -28.74 -14.53 -15.00
CA ALA A 172 -27.44 -14.18 -15.59
C ALA A 172 -26.45 -15.37 -15.51
N ALA A 173 -26.91 -16.53 -15.97
CA ALA A 173 -26.14 -17.78 -15.92
C ALA A 173 -24.84 -17.73 -16.76
N ASP A 174 -24.81 -16.94 -17.84
CA ASP A 174 -23.64 -16.72 -18.69
C ASP A 174 -22.50 -16.03 -17.92
N ARG A 175 -22.80 -14.93 -17.23
CA ARG A 175 -21.81 -14.19 -16.41
C ARG A 175 -21.37 -15.01 -15.21
N THR A 176 -22.30 -15.72 -14.58
CA THR A 176 -22.01 -16.62 -13.46
C THR A 176 -21.06 -17.74 -13.89
N ARG A 177 -21.28 -18.32 -15.07
CA ARG A 177 -20.38 -19.33 -15.66
C ARG A 177 -19.00 -18.74 -15.97
N ALA A 178 -18.94 -17.54 -16.54
CA ALA A 178 -17.68 -16.87 -16.83
C ALA A 178 -16.85 -16.63 -15.56
N LEU A 179 -17.49 -16.14 -14.48
CA LEU A 179 -16.80 -15.95 -13.21
C LEU A 179 -16.36 -17.27 -12.59
N HIS A 180 -17.20 -18.30 -12.62
CA HIS A 180 -16.82 -19.63 -12.16
C HIS A 180 -15.56 -20.16 -12.86
N TRP A 181 -15.47 -19.99 -14.19
CA TRP A 181 -14.28 -20.37 -14.95
C TRP A 181 -13.03 -19.60 -14.49
N VAL A 182 -13.15 -18.30 -14.18
CA VAL A 182 -12.03 -17.51 -13.65
C VAL A 182 -11.53 -18.09 -12.33
N LEU A 183 -12.46 -18.44 -11.43
CA LEU A 183 -12.13 -19.02 -10.13
C LEU A 183 -11.49 -20.41 -10.27
N GLU A 184 -12.00 -21.27 -11.15
CA GLU A 184 -11.39 -22.56 -11.45
C GLU A 184 -9.98 -22.41 -12.04
N SER A 185 -9.78 -21.46 -12.96
CA SER A 185 -8.48 -21.16 -13.55
C SER A 185 -7.49 -20.63 -12.50
N ALA A 186 -7.94 -19.77 -11.60
CA ALA A 186 -7.13 -19.26 -10.49
C ALA A 186 -6.73 -20.40 -9.53
N ALA A 187 -7.69 -21.24 -9.13
CA ALA A 187 -7.44 -22.39 -8.27
C ALA A 187 -6.46 -23.39 -8.92
N ALA A 188 -6.57 -23.66 -10.21
CA ALA A 188 -5.65 -24.53 -10.96
C ALA A 188 -4.20 -24.02 -10.97
N ARG A 189 -4.01 -22.71 -10.74
CA ARG A 189 -2.69 -22.05 -10.68
C ARG A 189 -2.23 -21.75 -9.25
N GLY A 190 -3.01 -22.12 -8.24
CA GLY A 190 -2.73 -21.78 -6.84
C GLY A 190 -2.82 -20.29 -6.53
N ILE A 191 -3.62 -19.54 -7.31
CA ILE A 191 -3.85 -18.11 -7.11
C ILE A 191 -5.06 -17.95 -6.17
N PRO A 192 -4.94 -17.26 -5.03
CA PRO A 192 -6.06 -17.06 -4.12
C PRO A 192 -7.14 -16.17 -4.76
N ALA A 193 -8.40 -16.50 -4.51
CA ALA A 193 -9.55 -15.72 -4.95
C ALA A 193 -10.37 -15.21 -3.77
N VAL A 194 -10.60 -13.90 -3.72
CA VAL A 194 -11.28 -13.22 -2.62
C VAL A 194 -12.54 -12.54 -3.11
N LEU A 195 -13.64 -12.74 -2.37
CA LEU A 195 -14.88 -11.97 -2.50
C LEU A 195 -14.96 -10.93 -1.37
N LEU A 196 -15.06 -9.65 -1.75
CA LEU A 196 -15.49 -8.56 -0.87
C LEU A 196 -17.01 -8.48 -0.92
N ASP A 197 -17.66 -8.84 0.17
CA ASP A 197 -19.11 -8.82 0.32
C ASP A 197 -19.57 -7.43 0.80
N ASP A 198 -19.27 -6.42 -0.03
CA ASP A 198 -19.41 -4.98 0.25
C ASP A 198 -20.80 -4.40 -0.08
N ALA A 199 -21.66 -5.19 -0.73
CA ALA A 199 -23.00 -4.79 -1.14
C ALA A 199 -23.97 -5.99 -1.15
N PRO A 200 -25.29 -5.75 -1.01
CA PRO A 200 -26.29 -6.81 -1.15
C PRO A 200 -26.22 -7.47 -2.54
N THR A 201 -26.07 -8.80 -2.56
CA THR A 201 -25.96 -9.58 -3.81
C THR A 201 -26.76 -10.88 -3.76
N ALA A 202 -26.95 -11.47 -4.95
CA ALA A 202 -27.60 -12.77 -5.07
C ALA A 202 -26.79 -13.85 -4.33
N PRO A 203 -27.45 -14.76 -3.59
CA PRO A 203 -26.78 -15.77 -2.78
C PRO A 203 -25.90 -16.71 -3.61
N GLY A 204 -26.21 -16.89 -4.91
CA GLY A 204 -25.42 -17.70 -5.82
C GLY A 204 -23.99 -17.19 -6.03
N LEU A 205 -23.71 -15.89 -5.83
CA LEU A 205 -22.35 -15.34 -5.94
C LEU A 205 -21.43 -15.94 -4.87
N ARG A 206 -21.89 -15.98 -3.61
CA ARG A 206 -21.11 -16.54 -2.49
C ARG A 206 -20.83 -18.04 -2.64
N ALA A 207 -21.63 -18.73 -3.46
CA ALA A 207 -21.51 -20.17 -3.67
C ALA A 207 -20.47 -20.58 -4.74
N LEU A 208 -19.81 -19.62 -5.40
CA LEU A 208 -18.88 -19.91 -6.52
C LEU A 208 -17.51 -20.44 -6.12
N GLY A 209 -17.25 -20.68 -4.83
CA GLY A 209 -16.03 -21.35 -4.37
C GLY A 209 -14.82 -20.44 -4.18
N PHE A 210 -15.02 -19.22 -3.69
CA PHE A 210 -13.93 -18.32 -3.31
C PHE A 210 -13.03 -18.92 -2.23
N THR A 211 -11.73 -18.64 -2.29
CA THR A 211 -10.76 -18.97 -1.23
C THR A 211 -11.15 -18.28 0.08
N ARG A 212 -11.60 -17.02 -0.01
CA ARG A 212 -12.08 -16.24 1.13
C ARG A 212 -13.25 -15.35 0.75
N VAL A 213 -14.23 -15.26 1.64
CA VAL A 213 -15.31 -14.27 1.58
C VAL A 213 -15.14 -13.33 2.77
N HIS A 214 -14.78 -12.09 2.50
CA HIS A 214 -14.68 -11.03 3.50
C HIS A 214 -15.99 -10.26 3.55
N ARG A 215 -16.60 -10.17 4.75
CA ARG A 215 -17.80 -9.35 4.97
C ARG A 215 -17.37 -7.96 5.37
N GLY A 216 -17.69 -6.97 4.55
CA GLY A 216 -17.24 -5.60 4.75
C GLY A 216 -16.83 -4.94 3.44
N ASP A 217 -16.41 -3.69 3.54
CA ASP A 217 -15.90 -2.92 2.40
C ASP A 217 -14.38 -3.02 2.28
N ALA A 218 -13.80 -2.20 1.40
CA ALA A 218 -12.35 -2.10 1.24
C ALA A 218 -11.69 -1.15 2.26
N GLY A 219 -12.41 -0.67 3.27
CA GLY A 219 -11.96 0.38 4.19
C GLY A 219 -12.16 1.80 3.66
N VAL A 220 -11.61 2.77 4.39
CA VAL A 220 -11.66 4.19 4.03
C VAL A 220 -10.49 4.55 3.11
N PRO A 221 -10.73 5.01 1.87
CA PRO A 221 -9.66 5.46 0.99
C PRO A 221 -9.21 6.86 1.41
N LEU A 222 -8.13 6.95 2.19
CA LEU A 222 -7.66 8.22 2.73
C LEU A 222 -7.17 9.19 1.65
N HIS A 223 -6.74 8.72 0.49
CA HIS A 223 -6.46 9.60 -0.67
C HIS A 223 -7.71 10.32 -1.19
N LEU A 224 -8.90 9.82 -0.88
CA LEU A 224 -10.18 10.44 -1.23
C LEU A 224 -10.87 11.10 -0.03
N PHE A 225 -10.82 10.50 1.16
CA PHE A 225 -11.47 11.00 2.37
C PHE A 225 -10.41 11.44 3.38
N ASN A 226 -10.00 12.70 3.27
CA ASN A 226 -9.08 13.34 4.22
C ASN A 226 -9.24 14.87 4.19
N PRO A 227 -8.95 15.58 5.29
CA PRO A 227 -8.91 17.05 5.33
C PRO A 227 -7.51 17.61 4.98
N VAL A 228 -6.52 16.76 4.73
CA VAL A 228 -5.10 17.16 4.67
C VAL A 228 -4.80 17.77 3.31
N ALA A 229 -4.51 19.07 3.29
CA ALA A 229 -4.17 19.80 2.07
C ALA A 229 -5.22 19.65 0.94
N ALA A 230 -6.47 19.40 1.33
CA ALA A 230 -7.61 19.41 0.43
C ALA A 230 -8.18 20.83 0.37
N ASP A 231 -8.51 21.30 -0.83
CA ASP A 231 -9.25 22.55 -1.00
C ASP A 231 -10.64 22.38 -0.38
N LEU A 232 -10.89 23.09 0.73
CA LEU A 232 -12.19 23.09 1.38
C LEU A 232 -13.16 23.89 0.50
N ALA A 233 -13.98 23.19 -0.27
CA ALA A 233 -15.06 23.80 -1.04
C ALA A 233 -16.05 24.49 -0.09
N GLU A 234 -16.60 25.64 -0.50
CA GLU A 234 -17.74 26.23 0.19
C GLU A 234 -18.95 25.28 0.09
N GLY A 235 -19.53 24.94 1.23
CA GLY A 235 -20.62 23.98 1.31
C GLY A 235 -21.42 24.11 2.60
N PRO A 236 -22.52 23.35 2.73
CA PRO A 236 -23.36 23.38 3.92
C PRO A 236 -22.59 22.79 5.11
N GLU A 237 -22.66 23.46 6.26
CA GLU A 237 -21.98 23.01 7.49
C GLU A 237 -22.56 21.72 8.08
N ALA A 238 -23.71 21.26 7.57
CA ALA A 238 -24.28 19.94 7.86
C ALA A 238 -24.70 19.24 6.57
N VAL A 239 -24.49 17.93 6.50
CA VAL A 239 -24.85 17.11 5.34
C VAL A 239 -25.53 15.84 5.80
N PHE A 240 -26.60 15.44 5.11
CA PHE A 240 -27.22 14.13 5.21
C PHE A 240 -26.68 13.22 4.12
N VAL A 241 -26.16 12.06 4.51
CA VAL A 241 -25.70 11.04 3.57
C VAL A 241 -26.79 9.98 3.39
N ARG A 242 -27.37 9.90 2.20
CA ARG A 242 -28.36 8.88 1.86
C ARG A 242 -27.66 7.58 1.48
N ASP A 243 -28.07 6.47 2.08
CA ASP A 243 -27.55 5.15 1.70
C ASP A 243 -27.98 4.77 0.27
N THR A 244 -29.21 5.13 -0.12
CA THR A 244 -29.74 4.90 -1.46
C THR A 244 -30.39 6.17 -2.03
N PRO A 245 -30.31 6.42 -3.36
CA PRO A 245 -30.90 7.61 -3.97
C PRO A 245 -32.42 7.75 -3.78
N ALA A 246 -33.12 6.63 -3.63
CA ALA A 246 -34.56 6.56 -3.38
C ALA A 246 -34.91 6.64 -1.88
N GLY A 247 -33.92 6.70 -0.99
CA GLY A 247 -34.11 6.78 0.45
C GLY A 247 -34.79 8.10 0.86
N PRO A 248 -35.71 8.07 1.84
CA PRO A 248 -36.37 9.27 2.33
C PRO A 248 -35.37 10.20 3.02
N VAL A 249 -35.51 11.50 2.78
CA VAL A 249 -34.77 12.55 3.51
C VAL A 249 -35.63 13.02 4.68
N PRO A 250 -35.08 13.12 5.91
CA PRO A 250 -35.83 13.65 7.05
C PRO A 250 -36.31 15.10 6.81
N GLU A 251 -37.59 15.35 7.08
CA GLU A 251 -38.27 16.62 6.76
C GLU A 251 -37.65 17.83 7.50
N LEU A 252 -36.98 17.59 8.62
CA LEU A 252 -36.34 18.62 9.45
C LEU A 252 -35.02 19.13 8.86
N LEU A 253 -34.33 18.34 8.03
CA LEU A 253 -32.98 18.65 7.54
C LEU A 253 -32.91 19.88 6.62
N PRO A 254 -33.86 20.12 5.69
CA PRO A 254 -33.92 21.37 4.94
C PRO A 254 -34.06 22.60 5.84
N GLY A 255 -34.87 22.52 6.90
CA GLY A 255 -35.05 23.61 7.88
C GLY A 255 -33.79 23.90 8.71
N LEU A 256 -32.92 22.90 8.87
CA LEU A 256 -31.61 23.03 9.52
C LEU A 256 -30.51 23.49 8.54
N GLY A 257 -30.83 23.71 7.27
CA GLY A 257 -29.87 24.09 6.23
C GLY A 257 -28.86 22.98 5.91
N ALA A 258 -29.23 21.71 6.14
CA ALA A 258 -28.37 20.57 5.82
C ALA A 258 -28.46 20.23 4.32
N GLY A 259 -27.31 20.03 3.69
CA GLY A 259 -27.24 19.48 2.33
C GLY A 259 -27.64 18.01 2.31
N THR A 260 -27.94 17.47 1.13
CA THR A 260 -28.17 16.02 0.94
C THR A 260 -27.22 15.52 -0.13
N VAL A 261 -26.55 14.39 0.14
CA VAL A 261 -25.64 13.72 -0.79
C VAL A 261 -25.87 12.22 -0.73
N ASP A 262 -25.69 11.53 -1.85
CA ASP A 262 -25.76 10.07 -1.88
C ASP A 262 -24.43 9.45 -1.46
N ALA A 263 -24.48 8.32 -0.75
CA ALA A 263 -23.32 7.54 -0.35
C ALA A 263 -22.44 7.13 -1.55
N ASP A 264 -23.06 7.01 -2.72
CA ASP A 264 -22.39 6.60 -3.95
C ASP A 264 -22.03 7.76 -4.89
N ALA A 265 -22.31 9.01 -4.49
CA ALA A 265 -22.03 10.18 -5.30
C ALA A 265 -20.52 10.45 -5.39
N PRO A 266 -20.00 10.87 -6.56
CA PRO A 266 -18.59 11.22 -6.71
C PRO A 266 -18.18 12.42 -5.83
N GLY A 267 -19.13 13.29 -5.47
CA GLY A 267 -18.91 14.48 -4.63
C GLY A 267 -19.04 14.25 -3.12
N LEU A 268 -19.13 13.00 -2.66
CA LEU A 268 -19.34 12.70 -1.24
C LEU A 268 -18.19 13.21 -0.38
N ALA A 269 -16.94 13.02 -0.81
CA ALA A 269 -15.77 13.43 -0.05
C ALA A 269 -15.72 14.95 0.12
N GLU A 270 -16.00 15.71 -0.95
CA GLU A 270 -16.07 17.17 -0.93
C GLU A 270 -17.20 17.65 0.00
N ALA A 271 -18.38 17.02 -0.07
CA ALA A 271 -19.51 17.35 0.79
C ALA A 271 -19.20 17.10 2.28
N LEU A 272 -18.51 15.99 2.59
CA LEU A 272 -18.09 15.69 3.96
C LEU A 272 -17.04 16.68 4.45
N ARG A 273 -15.99 16.96 3.66
CA ARG A 273 -14.95 17.94 4.03
C ARG A 273 -15.51 19.34 4.30
N ALA A 274 -16.53 19.76 3.55
CA ALA A 274 -17.18 21.06 3.74
C ALA A 274 -18.08 21.08 5.00
N ALA A 275 -18.53 19.92 5.47
CA ALA A 275 -19.45 19.80 6.60
C ALA A 275 -18.71 19.67 7.94
N ARG A 276 -19.30 20.26 8.99
CA ARG A 276 -18.90 20.03 10.39
C ARG A 276 -19.62 18.82 10.99
N VAL A 277 -20.81 18.53 10.49
CA VAL A 277 -21.68 17.44 10.95
C VAL A 277 -22.19 16.63 9.75
N ALA A 278 -22.02 15.31 9.80
CA ALA A 278 -22.58 14.38 8.82
C ALA A 278 -23.65 13.54 9.52
N VAL A 279 -24.88 13.64 9.06
CA VAL A 279 -25.98 12.80 9.50
C VAL A 279 -25.98 11.55 8.62
N VAL A 280 -25.78 10.38 9.24
CA VAL A 280 -25.66 9.09 8.55
C VAL A 280 -26.75 8.13 9.04
N PRO A 281 -27.25 7.19 8.22
CA PRO A 281 -28.25 6.24 8.67
C PRO A 281 -27.74 5.38 9.83
N ALA A 282 -28.50 5.27 10.92
CA ALA A 282 -28.12 4.48 12.10
C ALA A 282 -28.11 2.97 11.86
N HIS A 283 -28.83 2.52 10.83
CA HIS A 283 -28.98 1.12 10.48
C HIS A 283 -28.70 0.91 9.00
N GLY A 284 -27.97 -0.16 8.68
CA GLY A 284 -27.67 -0.55 7.32
C GLY A 284 -26.29 -1.18 7.20
N PRO A 285 -26.00 -1.87 6.09
CA PRO A 285 -24.71 -2.52 5.87
C PRO A 285 -23.55 -1.51 5.73
N ARG A 286 -23.85 -0.24 5.44
CA ARG A 286 -22.87 0.83 5.18
C ARG A 286 -22.75 1.87 6.30
N THR A 287 -23.52 1.76 7.38
CA THR A 287 -23.55 2.76 8.47
C THR A 287 -22.17 3.03 9.06
N GLU A 288 -21.44 1.96 9.40
CA GLU A 288 -20.11 2.10 9.98
C GLU A 288 -19.14 2.73 8.97
N ALA A 289 -19.11 2.23 7.73
CA ALA A 289 -18.29 2.76 6.66
C ALA A 289 -18.52 4.26 6.41
N LEU A 290 -19.79 4.71 6.37
CA LEU A 290 -20.13 6.13 6.22
C LEU A 290 -19.69 6.97 7.42
N SER A 291 -19.85 6.45 8.63
CA SER A 291 -19.37 7.12 9.85
C SER A 291 -17.84 7.29 9.82
N ARG A 292 -17.10 6.25 9.42
CA ARG A 292 -15.63 6.29 9.29
C ARG A 292 -15.18 7.25 8.20
N ARG A 293 -15.86 7.30 7.05
CA ARG A 293 -15.58 8.28 5.98
C ARG A 293 -15.79 9.72 6.45
N ALA A 294 -16.85 9.99 7.20
CA ALA A 294 -17.08 11.31 7.79
C ALA A 294 -15.97 11.69 8.80
N GLN A 295 -15.61 10.77 9.71
CA GLN A 295 -14.52 10.97 10.66
C GLN A 295 -13.18 11.24 9.94
N ALA A 296 -12.91 10.50 8.86
CA ALA A 296 -11.71 10.68 8.05
C ALA A 296 -11.64 12.07 7.40
N CYS A 297 -12.79 12.69 7.08
CA CYS A 297 -12.88 14.07 6.60
C CYS A 297 -12.81 15.13 7.73
N GLY A 298 -12.68 14.71 9.00
CA GLY A 298 -12.70 15.61 10.15
C GLY A 298 -14.11 16.08 10.55
N THR A 299 -15.13 15.35 10.11
CA THR A 299 -16.56 15.66 10.30
C THR A 299 -17.16 14.75 11.37
N ARG A 300 -17.97 15.29 12.28
CA ARG A 300 -18.66 14.47 13.28
C ARG A 300 -19.82 13.71 12.65
N ALA A 301 -19.79 12.39 12.74
CA ALA A 301 -20.91 11.53 12.32
C ALA A 301 -21.99 11.50 13.41
N VAL A 302 -23.24 11.75 13.02
CA VAL A 302 -24.43 11.63 13.87
C VAL A 302 -25.30 10.53 13.28
N PRO A 303 -25.49 9.40 13.97
CA PRO A 303 -26.38 8.35 13.49
C PRO A 303 -27.82 8.85 13.54
N TYR A 304 -28.57 8.54 12.49
CA TYR A 304 -29.96 8.89 12.34
C TYR A 304 -30.84 7.65 12.28
N ASP A 305 -31.68 7.50 13.29
CA ASP A 305 -32.75 6.52 13.28
C ASP A 305 -34.10 7.24 13.28
N ARG A 306 -34.86 7.03 12.20
CA ARG A 306 -36.20 7.59 12.06
C ARG A 306 -37.15 7.09 13.14
N VAL A 307 -37.04 5.81 13.53
CA VAL A 307 -37.95 5.22 14.52
C VAL A 307 -37.67 5.82 15.89
N ALA A 308 -36.40 5.89 16.29
CA ALA A 308 -35.98 6.52 17.55
C ALA A 308 -36.31 8.03 17.60
N GLU A 309 -36.28 8.73 16.46
CA GLU A 309 -36.68 10.14 16.38
C GLU A 309 -38.21 10.31 16.57
N GLU A 310 -39.02 9.44 15.95
CA GLU A 310 -40.48 9.45 16.10
C GLU A 310 -40.92 9.05 17.52
N THR A 311 -40.16 8.19 18.22
CA THR A 311 -40.44 7.79 19.62
C THR A 311 -39.83 8.72 20.68
N GLY A 312 -38.92 9.61 20.29
CA GLY A 312 -38.23 10.53 21.19
C GLY A 312 -37.19 9.87 22.11
N GLU A 313 -36.70 8.68 21.74
CA GLU A 313 -35.72 7.90 22.52
C GLU A 313 -34.30 8.48 22.45
N THR A 314 -33.99 9.23 21.39
CA THR A 314 -32.71 9.90 21.16
C THR A 314 -32.85 11.41 21.17
N GLU A 315 -31.77 12.14 21.49
CA GLU A 315 -31.72 13.59 21.28
C GLU A 315 -32.04 13.89 19.80
N GLY A 316 -33.13 14.60 19.54
CA GLY A 316 -33.61 14.82 18.17
C GLY A 316 -32.63 15.65 17.34
N LEU A 317 -32.62 15.43 16.02
CA LEU A 317 -31.71 16.12 15.09
C LEU A 317 -31.78 17.65 15.20
N ALA A 318 -32.96 18.18 15.55
CA ALA A 318 -33.21 19.61 15.75
C ALA A 318 -32.37 20.23 16.88
N VAL A 319 -31.89 19.43 17.84
CA VAL A 319 -31.03 19.89 18.94
C VAL A 319 -29.57 19.54 18.67
N THR A 320 -29.30 18.28 18.30
CA THR A 320 -27.93 17.78 18.14
C THR A 320 -27.19 18.46 16.98
N VAL A 321 -27.83 18.63 15.82
CA VAL A 321 -27.15 19.19 14.63
C VAL A 321 -26.74 20.66 14.86
N PRO A 322 -27.62 21.57 15.33
CA PRO A 322 -27.21 22.95 15.64
C PRO A 322 -26.12 23.04 16.71
N ARG A 323 -26.22 22.22 17.79
CA ARG A 323 -25.23 22.18 18.87
C ARG A 323 -23.85 21.80 18.36
N LEU A 324 -23.76 20.74 17.55
CA LEU A 324 -22.48 20.27 17.01
C LEU A 324 -21.92 21.20 15.92
N ARG A 325 -22.77 21.87 15.14
CA ARG A 325 -22.33 22.91 14.19
C ARG A 325 -21.70 24.11 14.89
N ALA A 326 -22.28 24.54 16.01
CA ALA A 326 -21.78 25.65 16.80
C ALA A 326 -20.43 25.32 17.46
N ALA A 327 -20.24 24.07 17.91
CA ALA A 327 -19.00 23.58 18.48
C ALA A 327 -18.09 22.96 17.40
N ALA A 328 -17.45 23.78 16.56
CA ALA A 328 -16.57 23.27 15.50
C ALA A 328 -15.53 22.26 16.03
N PRO A 329 -15.22 21.17 15.30
CA PRO A 329 -14.19 20.22 15.70
C PRO A 329 -12.85 20.92 15.91
N THR A 330 -12.17 20.60 17.01
CA THR A 330 -10.84 21.16 17.26
C THR A 330 -9.79 20.46 16.39
N ALA A 331 -8.63 21.09 16.19
CA ALA A 331 -7.53 20.47 15.45
C ALA A 331 -7.07 19.15 16.07
N GLY A 332 -6.96 19.08 17.40
CA GLY A 332 -6.60 17.85 18.11
C GLY A 332 -7.64 16.74 17.95
N GLU A 333 -8.92 17.10 17.97
CA GLU A 333 -10.02 16.16 17.73
C GLU A 333 -9.97 15.59 16.30
N GLN A 334 -9.82 16.45 15.29
CA GLN A 334 -9.71 16.02 13.89
C GLN A 334 -8.51 15.12 13.65
N ARG A 335 -7.35 15.44 14.23
CA ARG A 335 -6.17 14.57 14.18
C ARG A 335 -6.43 13.22 14.82
N THR A 336 -7.11 13.20 15.97
CA THR A 336 -7.41 11.95 16.68
C THR A 336 -8.35 11.07 15.84
N MET A 337 -9.43 11.65 15.30
CA MET A 337 -10.36 10.94 14.40
C MET A 337 -9.63 10.36 13.17
N LEU A 338 -8.81 11.19 12.50
CA LEU A 338 -8.06 10.77 11.32
C LEU A 338 -7.03 9.68 11.65
N ARG A 339 -6.34 9.79 12.79
CA ARG A 339 -5.37 8.78 13.28
C ARG A 339 -6.03 7.44 13.57
N GLU A 340 -7.20 7.45 14.19
CA GLU A 340 -7.96 6.23 14.47
C GLU A 340 -8.35 5.52 13.16
N VAL A 341 -8.90 6.27 12.18
CA VAL A 341 -9.18 5.71 10.85
C VAL A 341 -7.91 5.23 10.17
N PHE A 342 -6.82 5.99 10.22
CA PHE A 342 -5.55 5.62 9.62
C PHE A 342 -5.03 4.30 10.17
N LEU A 343 -5.06 4.09 11.49
CA LEU A 343 -4.52 2.88 12.12
C LEU A 343 -5.41 1.65 11.95
N ALA A 344 -6.73 1.82 11.91
CA ALA A 344 -7.67 0.69 11.98
C ALA A 344 -8.48 0.45 10.70
N ASP A 345 -8.93 1.51 10.02
CA ASP A 345 -10.00 1.42 9.01
C ASP A 345 -9.57 1.82 7.61
N ALA A 346 -8.36 2.36 7.45
CA ALA A 346 -7.86 2.78 6.14
C ALA A 346 -7.71 1.61 5.17
N THR A 347 -7.87 1.89 3.88
CA THR A 347 -7.83 0.87 2.81
C THR A 347 -6.63 -0.09 2.87
N PRO A 348 -5.38 0.35 3.06
CA PRO A 348 -4.24 -0.58 3.11
C PRO A 348 -4.26 -1.48 4.36
N VAL A 349 -4.85 -1.02 5.47
CA VAL A 349 -5.03 -1.84 6.69
C VAL A 349 -6.06 -2.95 6.42
N ARG A 350 -7.21 -2.58 5.85
CA ARG A 350 -8.25 -3.54 5.47
C ARG A 350 -7.75 -4.53 4.43
N LEU A 351 -6.99 -4.09 3.44
CA LEU A 351 -6.37 -4.99 2.48
C LEU A 351 -5.40 -5.97 3.16
N ALA A 352 -4.53 -5.52 4.05
CA ALA A 352 -3.64 -6.42 4.77
C ALA A 352 -4.42 -7.45 5.61
N GLU A 353 -5.53 -7.04 6.25
CA GLU A 353 -6.44 -7.93 6.98
C GLU A 353 -7.08 -8.98 6.06
N ILE A 354 -7.59 -8.55 4.90
CA ILE A 354 -8.22 -9.41 3.89
C ILE A 354 -7.24 -10.45 3.34
N LEU A 355 -6.00 -10.02 3.07
CA LEU A 355 -4.95 -10.86 2.49
C LEU A 355 -4.24 -11.73 3.53
N SER A 356 -4.36 -11.42 4.82
CA SER A 356 -3.75 -12.18 5.90
C SER A 356 -4.23 -13.62 5.92
N GLY A 357 -3.28 -14.56 5.98
CA GLY A 357 -3.55 -16.00 5.99
C GLY A 357 -3.89 -16.62 4.63
N LEU A 358 -3.77 -15.87 3.53
CA LEU A 358 -3.85 -16.44 2.18
C LEU A 358 -2.50 -16.99 1.74
N ASP A 359 -2.54 -18.14 1.05
CA ASP A 359 -1.38 -18.74 0.42
C ASP A 359 -1.15 -18.10 -0.95
N PHE A 360 -0.06 -17.33 -1.08
CA PHE A 360 0.34 -16.74 -2.35
C PHE A 360 1.33 -17.64 -3.09
N PRO A 361 1.37 -17.58 -4.44
CA PRO A 361 2.38 -18.26 -5.21
C PRO A 361 3.81 -17.88 -4.78
N PRO A 362 4.80 -18.78 -4.90
CA PRO A 362 6.18 -18.48 -4.57
C PRO A 362 6.67 -17.27 -5.39
N GLY A 363 7.43 -16.39 -4.74
CA GLY A 363 7.94 -15.15 -5.34
C GLY A 363 6.97 -13.96 -5.27
N THR A 364 5.72 -14.16 -4.81
CA THR A 364 4.81 -13.05 -4.52
C THR A 364 5.21 -12.39 -3.19
N PRO A 365 5.38 -11.06 -3.14
CA PRO A 365 5.59 -10.36 -1.88
C PRO A 365 4.37 -10.59 -0.95
N GLY A 366 4.63 -10.86 0.32
CA GLY A 366 3.63 -11.33 1.29
C GLY A 366 2.46 -10.37 1.55
N PRO A 367 1.51 -10.77 2.44
CA PRO A 367 0.25 -10.05 2.69
C PRO A 367 0.44 -8.63 3.25
N GLU A 368 1.64 -8.28 3.72
CA GLU A 368 1.99 -6.96 4.24
C GLU A 368 2.26 -5.91 3.15
N LEU A 369 2.29 -6.30 1.87
CA LEU A 369 2.61 -5.38 0.78
C LEU A 369 1.75 -4.09 0.75
N PRO A 370 0.43 -4.12 0.98
CA PRO A 370 -0.38 -2.89 1.05
C PRO A 370 0.10 -1.90 2.13
N LEU A 371 0.67 -2.40 3.22
CA LEU A 371 1.21 -1.59 4.32
C LEU A 371 2.65 -1.16 4.09
N ARG A 372 3.34 -1.69 3.07
CA ARG A 372 4.74 -1.35 2.79
C ARG A 372 4.92 0.14 2.50
N GLY A 373 3.91 0.78 1.91
CA GLY A 373 3.88 2.23 1.71
C GLY A 373 3.87 3.06 3.01
N ARG A 374 3.58 2.43 4.15
CA ARG A 374 3.60 3.04 5.50
C ARG A 374 4.81 2.64 6.33
N ALA A 375 5.68 1.76 5.81
CA ALA A 375 6.87 1.33 6.52
C ALA A 375 7.84 2.50 6.67
N VAL A 376 8.29 2.74 7.90
CA VAL A 376 9.23 3.81 8.24
C VAL A 376 10.52 3.24 8.81
N ALA A 377 11.65 3.74 8.30
CA ALA A 377 12.96 3.62 8.91
C ALA A 377 13.21 4.82 9.81
N VAL A 378 13.44 4.60 11.10
CA VAL A 378 13.88 5.66 12.01
C VAL A 378 15.39 5.78 11.89
N LEU A 379 15.86 6.91 11.37
CA LEU A 379 17.28 7.23 11.32
C LEU A 379 17.61 7.99 12.61
N ALA A 380 18.55 7.48 13.39
CA ALA A 380 18.95 8.10 14.66
C ALA A 380 20.48 8.06 14.84
N ASP A 381 21.02 9.10 15.45
CA ASP A 381 22.44 9.21 15.84
C ASP A 381 22.52 9.57 17.34
N PRO A 382 22.16 8.62 18.24
CA PRO A 382 22.17 8.90 19.68
C PRO A 382 23.61 9.16 20.15
N ALA A 383 23.83 10.27 20.86
CA ALA A 383 25.18 10.68 21.25
C ALA A 383 25.70 9.94 22.51
N GLY A 384 24.83 9.20 23.21
CA GLY A 384 25.18 8.45 24.41
C GLY A 384 24.06 7.52 24.89
N GLU A 385 24.24 6.92 26.08
CA GLU A 385 23.30 5.96 26.65
C GLU A 385 21.92 6.57 26.95
N ALA A 386 21.87 7.81 27.46
CA ALA A 386 20.60 8.49 27.75
C ALA A 386 19.78 8.70 26.47
N ASP A 387 20.38 9.24 25.41
CA ASP A 387 19.71 9.41 24.11
C ASP A 387 19.23 8.08 23.51
N ALA A 388 20.00 7.01 23.72
CA ALA A 388 19.64 5.68 23.25
C ALA A 388 18.45 5.08 24.03
N GLU A 389 18.36 5.33 25.35
CA GLU A 389 17.19 4.95 26.14
C GLU A 389 15.96 5.80 25.77
N ASP A 390 16.12 7.11 25.58
CA ASP A 390 15.03 8.00 25.14
C ASP A 390 14.50 7.58 23.76
N LEU A 391 15.39 7.19 22.84
CA LEU A 391 15.01 6.59 21.56
C LEU A 391 14.22 5.30 21.76
N ALA A 392 14.68 4.42 22.64
CA ALA A 392 14.00 3.15 22.92
C ALA A 392 12.60 3.37 23.51
N ASP A 393 12.49 4.22 24.53
CA ASP A 393 11.22 4.54 25.18
C ASP A 393 10.23 5.20 24.21
N SER A 394 10.70 6.15 23.40
CA SER A 394 9.87 6.81 22.39
C SER A 394 9.31 5.83 21.35
N LEU A 395 10.16 4.94 20.82
CA LEU A 395 9.76 3.99 19.77
C LEU A 395 8.90 2.84 20.30
N LEU A 396 9.19 2.36 21.51
CA LEU A 396 8.40 1.31 22.17
C LEU A 396 7.05 1.84 22.69
N ALA A 397 6.94 3.14 22.98
CA ALA A 397 5.66 3.79 23.28
C ALA A 397 4.85 4.13 22.01
N SER A 398 5.47 4.16 20.83
CA SER A 398 4.81 4.64 19.60
C SER A 398 3.68 3.72 19.10
N ARG A 399 2.50 4.28 18.83
CA ARG A 399 1.36 3.52 18.29
C ARG A 399 1.64 2.90 16.93
N LEU A 400 2.42 3.58 16.09
CA LEU A 400 2.90 3.03 14.82
C LEU A 400 4.32 2.49 15.05
N ARG A 401 4.50 1.18 14.95
CA ARG A 401 5.83 0.58 15.09
C ARG A 401 6.68 0.89 13.87
N PRO A 402 7.94 1.37 14.04
CA PRO A 402 8.84 1.53 12.91
C PRO A 402 9.19 0.15 12.34
N ALA A 403 9.34 0.07 11.02
CA ALA A 403 9.74 -1.17 10.35
C ALA A 403 11.20 -1.52 10.68
N GLU A 404 12.03 -0.50 10.82
CA GLU A 404 13.43 -0.63 11.19
C GLU A 404 13.98 0.65 11.83
N VAL A 405 15.09 0.50 12.53
CA VAL A 405 15.87 1.60 13.10
C VAL A 405 17.28 1.51 12.55
N VAL A 406 17.79 2.62 12.00
CA VAL A 406 19.16 2.70 11.48
C VAL A 406 19.97 3.63 12.36
N VAL A 407 21.05 3.10 12.91
CA VAL A 407 22.00 3.82 13.78
C VAL A 407 23.45 3.64 13.29
N PRO A 408 24.38 4.49 13.70
CA PRO A 408 25.81 4.24 13.52
C PRO A 408 26.25 2.90 14.14
N ASP A 409 27.28 2.26 13.55
CA ASP A 409 27.89 1.02 14.08
C ASP A 409 28.38 1.18 15.54
N THR A 410 28.79 2.39 15.93
CA THR A 410 29.22 2.74 17.29
C THR A 410 28.04 2.75 18.27
N ALA A 411 26.91 3.33 17.88
CA ALA A 411 25.68 3.40 18.66
C ALA A 411 24.92 2.07 18.75
N ALA A 412 25.14 1.14 17.81
CA ALA A 412 24.45 -0.15 17.75
C ALA A 412 24.63 -1.04 19.00
N ARG A 413 25.62 -0.73 19.85
CA ARG A 413 25.93 -1.44 21.10
C ARG A 413 25.36 -0.76 22.35
N LEU A 414 24.77 0.43 22.24
CA LEU A 414 24.20 1.13 23.39
C LEU A 414 23.01 0.35 23.99
N PRO A 415 22.80 0.37 25.32
CA PRO A 415 21.77 -0.41 25.99
C PRO A 415 20.36 -0.23 25.42
N GLY A 416 19.91 1.01 25.20
CA GLY A 416 18.59 1.28 24.61
C GLY A 416 18.42 0.71 23.19
N VAL A 417 19.47 0.72 22.37
CA VAL A 417 19.44 0.09 21.04
C VAL A 417 19.40 -1.44 21.12
N GLN A 418 20.08 -2.03 22.11
CA GLN A 418 19.99 -3.46 22.36
C GLN A 418 18.60 -3.86 22.85
N ARG A 419 17.96 -3.03 23.68
CA ARG A 419 16.57 -3.22 24.13
C ARG A 419 15.60 -3.21 22.95
N LEU A 420 15.73 -2.28 22.01
CA LEU A 420 14.94 -2.27 20.77
C LEU A 420 15.06 -3.60 20.00
N ARG A 421 16.28 -4.13 19.87
CA ARG A 421 16.51 -5.43 19.21
C ARG A 421 15.89 -6.59 20.00
N ALA A 422 15.96 -6.57 21.33
CA ALA A 422 15.37 -7.60 22.19
C ALA A 422 13.83 -7.63 22.09
N GLU A 423 13.21 -6.47 21.94
CA GLU A 423 11.76 -6.30 21.71
C GLU A 423 11.34 -6.56 20.24
N GLY A 424 12.24 -7.09 19.41
CA GLY A 424 11.93 -7.53 18.04
C GLY A 424 11.98 -6.43 16.97
N VAL A 425 12.45 -5.22 17.30
CA VAL A 425 12.64 -4.16 16.30
C VAL A 425 13.88 -4.44 15.45
N THR A 426 13.75 -4.34 14.13
CA THR A 426 14.87 -4.54 13.21
C THR A 426 15.85 -3.38 13.31
N VAL A 427 17.02 -3.61 13.92
CA VAL A 427 18.09 -2.60 14.02
C VAL A 427 19.17 -2.86 12.97
N ARG A 428 19.43 -1.85 12.13
CA ARG A 428 20.52 -1.84 11.14
C ARG A 428 21.60 -0.86 11.56
N ALA A 429 22.83 -1.23 11.25
CA ALA A 429 24.01 -0.43 11.59
C ALA A 429 24.67 0.12 10.31
N ALA A 430 25.03 1.40 10.33
CA ALA A 430 25.70 2.09 9.24
C ALA A 430 27.15 2.43 9.61
N ARG A 431 28.04 2.29 8.62
CA ARG A 431 29.47 2.61 8.77
C ARG A 431 29.76 3.96 8.15
N PHE A 432 30.40 4.83 8.92
CA PHE A 432 30.97 6.07 8.42
C PHE A 432 32.43 5.81 8.00
N SER A 433 32.85 6.36 6.85
CA SER A 433 34.12 6.03 6.19
C SER A 433 35.35 6.79 6.70
N THR A 434 35.23 7.54 7.80
CA THR A 434 36.35 8.17 8.50
C THR A 434 36.48 7.56 9.90
N PRO A 435 37.70 7.29 10.39
CA PRO A 435 37.87 6.91 11.79
C PRO A 435 37.44 8.11 12.63
N ASP A 436 36.51 7.87 13.56
CA ASP A 436 36.09 8.83 14.58
C ASP A 436 37.33 9.46 15.24
N THR A 437 37.76 10.63 14.77
CA THR A 437 38.76 11.41 15.50
C THR A 437 38.04 12.11 16.65
N PRO A 438 38.64 12.15 17.85
CA PRO A 438 38.06 12.84 19.01
C PRO A 438 37.72 14.32 18.77
N GLU A 439 38.30 14.91 17.71
CA GLU A 439 38.13 16.30 17.29
C GLU A 439 36.79 16.56 16.58
N GLU A 440 36.18 15.56 15.91
CA GLU A 440 34.81 15.67 15.37
C GLU A 440 33.73 15.43 16.45
N LEU A 441 34.10 14.83 17.59
CA LEU A 441 33.25 14.68 18.77
C LEU A 441 33.17 15.96 19.63
N THR A 442 34.13 16.88 19.48
CA THR A 442 34.06 18.22 20.08
C THR A 442 33.23 19.15 19.20
N ARG A 443 31.90 19.08 19.41
CA ARG A 443 30.86 19.93 18.82
C ARG A 443 31.27 21.41 18.77
N GLY A 444 31.38 21.96 17.57
CA GLY A 444 31.29 23.39 17.34
C GLY A 444 29.83 23.80 17.15
N ASP A 445 29.30 24.57 18.10
CA ASP A 445 28.09 25.39 17.95
C ASP A 445 28.28 26.40 16.82
N GLY A 446 28.05 25.97 15.58
CA GLY A 446 28.38 26.78 14.40
C GLY A 446 27.82 26.24 13.10
N GLY A 447 26.52 25.95 13.04
CA GLY A 447 25.87 25.52 11.81
C GLY A 447 24.40 25.92 11.77
N ALA A 448 24.12 27.17 11.39
CA ALA A 448 22.80 27.52 10.89
C ALA A 448 22.49 26.62 9.67
N GLY A 449 21.66 25.58 9.85
CA GLY A 449 21.33 24.62 8.79
C GLY A 449 21.29 23.14 9.19
N LEU A 450 21.46 22.77 10.47
CA LEU A 450 21.33 21.39 10.93
C LEU A 450 19.87 20.92 10.83
N VAL A 451 19.66 19.82 10.11
CA VAL A 451 18.34 19.21 9.87
C VAL A 451 18.16 18.10 10.89
N GLY A 452 17.17 18.21 11.77
CA GLY A 452 16.97 17.20 12.84
C GLY A 452 18.20 17.03 13.75
N GLY A 453 19.05 18.05 13.87
CA GLY A 453 20.27 18.00 14.67
C GLY A 453 21.52 17.44 13.98
N LEU A 454 21.42 16.96 12.72
CA LEU A 454 22.56 16.43 11.96
C LEU A 454 22.75 17.09 10.59
N ASN A 455 23.95 16.91 10.02
CA ASN A 455 24.27 17.29 8.65
C ASN A 455 23.55 16.35 7.64
N PRO A 456 22.94 16.86 6.55
CA PRO A 456 22.37 16.05 5.47
C PRO A 456 23.23 14.87 4.98
N ASP A 457 24.56 15.02 4.93
CA ASP A 457 25.46 13.95 4.52
C ASP A 457 25.45 12.76 5.49
N ARG A 458 25.32 13.02 6.79
CA ARG A 458 25.17 11.95 7.79
C ARG A 458 23.85 11.22 7.64
N TRP A 459 22.77 11.96 7.40
CA TRP A 459 21.47 11.36 7.13
C TRP A 459 21.49 10.47 5.88
N ALA A 460 22.22 10.87 4.84
CA ALA A 460 22.37 10.07 3.63
C ALA A 460 23.01 8.70 3.91
N VAL A 461 24.10 8.67 4.71
CA VAL A 461 24.79 7.42 5.09
C VAL A 461 23.86 6.48 5.89
N LEU A 462 23.04 7.01 6.79
CA LEU A 462 22.04 6.22 7.50
C LEU A 462 20.95 5.73 6.53
N ALA A 463 20.42 6.61 5.69
CA ALA A 463 19.36 6.28 4.73
C ALA A 463 19.80 5.23 3.70
N ASP A 464 21.08 5.14 3.36
CA ASP A 464 21.63 4.12 2.45
C ASP A 464 21.47 2.69 3.00
N ARG A 465 21.36 2.54 4.33
CA ARG A 465 21.10 1.25 4.98
C ARG A 465 19.62 0.96 5.22
N ALA A 466 18.76 1.96 5.14
CA ALA A 466 17.31 1.77 5.24
C ALA A 466 16.78 1.00 4.02
N THR A 467 15.79 0.14 4.23
CA THR A 467 15.01 -0.59 3.23
C THR A 467 13.57 -0.07 3.12
N ALA A 468 13.07 0.59 4.17
CA ALA A 468 11.77 1.21 4.18
C ALA A 468 11.69 2.41 3.20
N PRO A 469 10.52 2.66 2.57
CA PRO A 469 10.36 3.77 1.63
C PRO A 469 10.39 5.15 2.29
N TRP A 470 10.08 5.24 3.58
CA TRP A 470 10.10 6.47 4.35
C TRP A 470 11.19 6.45 5.42
N ALA A 471 11.82 7.60 5.62
CA ALA A 471 12.83 7.83 6.63
C ALA A 471 12.34 8.91 7.60
N HIS A 472 12.25 8.57 8.87
CA HIS A 472 12.04 9.52 9.96
C HIS A 472 13.39 10.00 10.50
N LEU A 473 13.60 11.31 10.53
CA LEU A 473 14.84 11.92 11.02
C LEU A 473 14.69 12.21 12.51
N TRP A 474 15.17 11.29 13.36
CA TRP A 474 14.98 11.40 14.80
C TRP A 474 15.90 12.47 15.39
N SER A 475 15.31 13.43 16.10
CA SER A 475 16.01 14.55 16.73
C SER A 475 15.77 14.66 18.25
N GLY A 476 15.29 13.58 18.88
CA GLY A 476 14.91 13.54 20.29
C GLY A 476 13.41 13.72 20.56
N GLY A 477 12.93 13.15 21.68
CA GLY A 477 11.59 13.36 22.24
C GLY A 477 10.43 13.22 21.25
N MET A 478 9.96 11.99 21.01
CA MET A 478 8.82 11.72 20.14
C MET A 478 7.61 11.26 20.95
N GLY A 479 6.47 11.95 20.80
CA GLY A 479 5.20 11.48 21.34
C GLY A 479 4.74 10.15 20.75
N PRO A 480 3.92 9.36 21.47
CA PRO A 480 3.50 8.03 21.02
C PRO A 480 2.74 8.06 19.68
N ASP A 481 2.09 9.18 19.37
CA ASP A 481 1.25 9.34 18.18
C ASP A 481 1.96 10.01 16.99
N ARG A 482 3.15 10.60 17.21
CA ARG A 482 3.78 11.48 16.23
C ARG A 482 4.12 10.77 14.93
N LEU A 483 4.65 9.56 15.00
CA LEU A 483 5.00 8.79 13.80
C LEU A 483 3.76 8.43 12.98
N ALA A 484 2.66 8.08 13.63
CA ALA A 484 1.38 7.80 12.98
C ALA A 484 0.84 9.05 12.26
N ASP A 485 0.91 10.23 12.91
CA ASP A 485 0.46 11.49 12.33
C ASP A 485 1.29 11.90 11.11
N LEU A 486 2.61 11.73 11.16
CA LEU A 486 3.51 12.04 10.03
C LEU A 486 3.21 11.13 8.82
N VAL A 487 3.06 9.82 9.06
CA VAL A 487 2.76 8.86 7.98
C VAL A 487 1.35 9.06 7.43
N CYS A 488 0.39 9.37 8.29
CA CYS A 488 -0.96 9.72 7.87
C CYS A 488 -0.96 10.98 6.99
N ALA A 489 -0.20 12.01 7.35
CA ALA A 489 -0.10 13.23 6.57
C ALA A 489 0.48 12.99 5.16
N VAL A 490 1.53 12.18 5.01
CA VAL A 490 2.06 11.84 3.67
C VAL A 490 1.07 11.03 2.84
N GLU A 491 0.36 10.07 3.45
CA GLU A 491 -0.62 9.24 2.74
C GLU A 491 -1.80 10.07 2.22
N CYS A 492 -2.27 11.03 3.01
CA CYS A 492 -3.40 11.87 2.64
C CYS A 492 -3.05 12.95 1.60
N SER A 493 -1.81 13.43 1.57
CA SER A 493 -1.41 14.61 0.77
C SER A 493 -0.56 14.32 -0.47
N ASP A 494 -0.01 13.10 -0.58
CA ASP A 494 0.99 12.75 -1.59
C ASP A 494 2.23 13.69 -1.55
N ALA A 495 2.59 14.14 -0.33
CA ALA A 495 3.81 14.89 -0.09
C ALA A 495 5.04 13.97 -0.08
N ASP A 496 6.17 14.46 -0.57
CA ASP A 496 7.45 13.73 -0.55
C ASP A 496 8.21 13.89 0.77
N ALA A 497 7.86 14.93 1.53
CA ALA A 497 8.35 15.15 2.88
C ALA A 497 7.37 15.96 3.72
N VAL A 498 7.35 15.66 5.02
CA VAL A 498 6.54 16.31 6.05
C VAL A 498 7.42 16.78 7.20
N GLY A 499 7.09 17.92 7.77
CA GLY A 499 7.77 18.42 8.96
C GLY A 499 7.20 19.75 9.46
N THR A 500 8.03 20.51 10.15
CA THR A 500 7.68 21.84 10.67
C THR A 500 8.21 22.94 9.76
N VAL A 501 7.58 24.11 9.78
CA VAL A 501 8.05 25.25 8.99
C VAL A 501 9.43 25.69 9.53
N ALA A 502 10.42 25.81 8.64
CA ALA A 502 11.67 26.47 8.99
C ALA A 502 11.35 27.94 9.30
N ALA A 503 11.58 28.37 10.54
CA ALA A 503 11.30 29.75 10.94
C ALA A 503 11.90 30.73 9.90
N PRO A 504 11.14 31.73 9.43
CA PRO A 504 11.64 32.62 8.39
C PRO A 504 12.85 33.38 8.94
N ALA A 505 14.01 33.16 8.33
CA ALA A 505 15.13 34.07 8.47
C ALA A 505 14.67 35.43 7.92
N ALA A 506 14.51 36.39 8.83
CA ALA A 506 14.08 37.77 8.60
C ALA A 506 12.58 37.96 8.25
N ALA A 507 11.79 38.27 9.28
CA ALA A 507 10.70 39.25 9.18
C ALA A 507 11.27 40.64 8.87
N ALA A 508 11.92 40.80 7.71
CA ALA A 508 12.37 42.08 7.18
C ALA A 508 11.59 42.38 5.90
N ALA A 509 10.68 43.34 6.04
CA ALA A 509 10.07 44.15 4.99
C ALA A 509 9.15 43.45 3.97
N GLY A 510 7.85 43.58 4.23
CA GLY A 510 6.80 43.54 3.20
C GLY A 510 5.69 42.55 3.53
N ARG A 511 4.50 43.06 3.86
CA ARG A 511 3.25 42.29 3.74
C ARG A 511 3.16 41.79 2.29
N GLY A 512 3.48 40.51 2.09
CA GLY A 512 3.38 39.82 0.81
C GLY A 512 2.01 39.17 0.66
N LEU A 513 1.60 38.97 -0.60
CA LEU A 513 0.33 38.42 -1.10
C LEU A 513 -0.12 37.06 -0.51
N PHE A 514 0.67 36.45 0.39
CA PHE A 514 0.45 35.17 1.07
C PHE A 514 0.40 35.37 2.60
N ASP A 515 -0.37 36.37 3.06
CA ASP A 515 -0.71 36.47 4.48
C ASP A 515 -1.57 35.24 4.86
N ARG A 516 -1.00 34.40 5.74
CA ARG A 516 -1.56 33.16 6.28
C ARG A 516 -2.96 33.40 6.87
N PRO A 517 -4.00 32.60 6.53
CA PRO A 517 -5.14 32.46 7.43
C PRO A 517 -4.64 31.69 8.66
N ALA A 518 -4.55 32.39 9.79
CA ALA A 518 -4.25 31.77 11.08
C ALA A 518 -5.24 30.60 11.33
N GLY A 519 -4.76 29.36 11.39
CA GLY A 519 -5.59 28.18 11.67
C GLY A 519 -5.41 26.97 10.76
N GLU A 520 -4.70 27.09 9.63
CA GLU A 520 -4.48 25.94 8.74
C GLU A 520 -3.51 24.90 9.34
N GLN A 521 -4.00 23.66 9.46
CA GLN A 521 -3.31 22.51 10.03
C GLN A 521 -2.28 21.87 9.10
N TYR A 522 -2.47 22.01 7.78
CA TYR A 522 -1.69 21.34 6.74
C TYR A 522 -1.48 22.30 5.59
N VAL A 523 -0.23 22.67 5.29
CA VAL A 523 0.07 23.66 4.25
C VAL A 523 1.27 23.23 3.42
N PHE A 524 1.14 23.27 2.09
CA PHE A 524 2.28 23.06 1.20
C PHE A 524 3.22 24.27 1.25
N VAL A 525 4.52 24.03 1.46
CA VAL A 525 5.54 25.07 1.63
C VAL A 525 6.71 24.89 0.68
N SER A 526 7.50 25.95 0.50
CA SER A 526 8.72 25.90 -0.32
C SER A 526 9.95 25.41 0.46
N SER A 527 9.91 25.44 1.79
CA SER A 527 10.98 24.99 2.68
C SER A 527 10.41 24.52 4.02
N LEU A 528 10.98 23.46 4.60
CA LEU A 528 10.60 22.91 5.91
C LEU A 528 11.81 22.31 6.63
N ILE A 529 11.67 22.11 7.94
CA ILE A 529 12.55 21.24 8.74
C ILE A 529 11.93 19.84 8.68
N PRO A 530 12.52 18.90 7.92
CA PRO A 530 11.91 17.59 7.70
C PRO A 530 11.97 16.71 8.93
N GLU A 531 10.85 16.08 9.24
CA GLU A 531 10.76 15.00 10.23
C GLU A 531 10.54 13.66 9.55
N LEU A 532 9.79 13.62 8.44
CA LEU A 532 9.57 12.43 7.62
C LEU A 532 9.83 12.79 6.16
N ALA A 533 10.59 11.97 5.44
CA ALA A 533 10.83 12.17 4.01
C ALA A 533 10.99 10.82 3.29
N ARG A 534 10.78 10.79 1.98
CA ARG A 534 11.10 9.59 1.18
C ARG A 534 12.57 9.21 1.41
N THR A 535 12.85 7.95 1.71
CA THR A 535 14.22 7.45 1.94
C THR A 535 15.12 7.76 0.75
N VAL A 536 14.61 7.64 -0.48
CA VAL A 536 15.34 7.96 -1.71
C VAL A 536 15.72 9.44 -1.83
N LEU A 537 14.98 10.35 -1.17
CA LEU A 537 15.29 11.78 -1.13
C LEU A 537 16.41 12.04 -0.12
N VAL A 538 16.33 11.43 1.07
CA VAL A 538 17.33 11.55 2.13
C VAL A 538 18.69 10.97 1.70
N ARG A 539 18.70 9.82 1.00
CA ARG A 539 19.93 9.21 0.45
C ARG A 539 20.73 10.12 -0.48
N ARG A 540 20.09 11.12 -1.09
CA ARG A 540 20.80 12.05 -2.00
C ARG A 540 21.67 13.06 -1.25
N GLY A 541 21.52 13.20 0.06
CA GLY A 541 22.30 14.14 0.89
C GLY A 541 22.05 15.61 0.58
N TRP A 542 20.99 15.93 -0.16
CA TRP A 542 20.68 17.33 -0.52
C TRP A 542 20.11 18.09 0.66
N ASN A 543 20.45 19.38 0.76
CA ASN A 543 19.85 20.26 1.75
C ASN A 543 18.32 20.34 1.53
N PRO A 544 17.49 20.14 2.58
CA PRO A 544 16.03 20.22 2.47
C PRO A 544 15.48 21.53 1.89
N ALA A 545 16.20 22.64 2.08
CA ALA A 545 15.83 23.93 1.49
C ALA A 545 15.84 23.93 -0.05
N GLU A 546 16.51 22.96 -0.69
CA GLU A 546 16.56 22.82 -2.14
C GLU A 546 15.54 21.83 -2.70
N TRP A 547 14.89 21.02 -1.86
CA TRP A 547 14.04 19.92 -2.33
C TRP A 547 12.88 20.43 -3.21
N ASN A 548 12.18 21.49 -2.79
CA ASN A 548 11.07 22.06 -3.57
C ASN A 548 11.52 22.55 -4.96
N ARG A 549 12.71 23.17 -5.06
CA ARG A 549 13.27 23.63 -6.34
C ARG A 549 13.57 22.48 -7.31
N ARG A 550 13.66 21.25 -6.79
CA ARG A 550 13.90 20.03 -7.54
C ARG A 550 12.60 19.24 -7.80
N GLY A 551 11.44 19.86 -7.56
CA GLY A 551 10.12 19.32 -7.89
C GLY A 551 9.48 18.47 -6.79
N THR A 552 10.02 18.43 -5.57
CA THR A 552 9.41 17.67 -4.47
C THR A 552 8.29 18.45 -3.81
N ARG A 553 7.22 17.77 -3.40
CA ARG A 553 6.11 18.36 -2.65
C ARG A 553 6.39 18.31 -1.15
N LEU A 554 6.40 19.47 -0.49
CA LEU A 554 6.75 19.61 0.93
C LEU A 554 5.53 20.07 1.73
N LEU A 555 5.12 19.30 2.74
CA LEU A 555 3.97 19.62 3.57
C LEU A 555 4.43 20.00 4.98
N ALA A 556 4.01 21.18 5.44
CA ALA A 556 4.22 21.62 6.81
C ALA A 556 3.00 21.31 7.68
N LEU A 557 3.27 20.79 8.88
CA LEU A 557 2.28 20.59 9.93
C LEU A 557 2.14 21.86 10.77
N GLY A 558 0.89 22.17 11.17
CA GLY A 558 0.56 23.30 12.01
C GLY A 558 1.15 23.21 13.44
N PRO A 559 1.13 24.33 14.19
CA PRO A 559 1.69 24.39 15.55
C PRO A 559 1.00 23.43 16.52
N ASP A 560 -0.29 23.15 16.29
CA ASP A 560 -1.08 22.23 17.11
C ASP A 560 -0.60 20.77 16.99
N HIS A 561 0.25 20.43 16.01
CA HIS A 561 0.82 19.09 15.89
C HIS A 561 1.96 18.85 16.89
N GLY A 562 2.49 19.90 17.53
CA GLY A 562 3.51 19.83 18.59
C GLY A 562 4.77 18.99 18.25
N THR A 563 5.62 18.76 19.23
CA THR A 563 6.67 17.70 19.22
C THR A 563 6.11 16.33 19.63
N GLY A 564 4.79 16.24 19.88
CA GLY A 564 4.12 15.06 20.41
C GLY A 564 4.19 14.90 21.94
N THR A 565 4.84 15.81 22.66
CA THR A 565 4.83 15.84 24.14
C THR A 565 3.60 16.57 24.68
N ASP A 566 2.41 16.21 24.21
CA ASP A 566 1.18 16.78 24.74
C ASP A 566 0.96 16.25 26.16
N GLY A 567 1.16 17.13 27.14
CA GLY A 567 0.90 16.84 28.54
C GLY A 567 -0.59 16.58 28.78
N ASN A 568 -0.93 15.34 29.13
CA ASN A 568 -2.01 14.97 30.05
C ASN A 568 -3.37 15.68 29.94
N ALA A 569 -3.81 16.02 28.72
CA ALA A 569 -5.18 16.51 28.47
C ALA A 569 -6.02 15.44 27.76
N GLN A 570 -5.97 14.19 28.24
CA GLN A 570 -7.04 13.23 27.97
C GLN A 570 -8.21 13.58 28.92
N GLY A 571 -9.19 14.33 28.40
CA GLY A 571 -10.50 14.44 29.02
C GLY A 571 -11.19 13.06 29.01
N PRO A 572 -12.01 12.73 30.02
CA PRO A 572 -12.56 11.39 30.17
C PRO A 572 -13.53 11.10 29.02
N ALA A 573 -13.19 10.11 28.20
CA ALA A 573 -14.14 9.49 27.29
C ALA A 573 -15.26 8.87 28.12
N HIS A 574 -16.50 9.27 27.84
CA HIS A 574 -17.69 8.65 28.38
C HIS A 574 -17.68 7.15 28.04
N THR A 575 -17.56 6.35 29.09
CA THR A 575 -17.73 4.91 29.10
C THR A 575 -19.22 4.60 29.27
N ALA A 576 -19.79 3.89 28.30
CA ALA A 576 -20.99 3.07 28.44
C ALA A 576 -20.90 1.99 27.34
N ALA A 577 -20.30 0.84 27.63
CA ALA A 577 -20.94 -0.35 28.21
C ALA A 577 -21.58 -1.24 27.11
N ASP A 578 -20.83 -2.28 26.74
CA ASP A 578 -21.23 -3.71 26.71
C ASP A 578 -20.72 -4.46 25.47
N ALA A 579 -19.59 -5.17 25.64
CA ALA A 579 -19.28 -6.38 24.89
C ALA A 579 -18.59 -7.38 25.83
N PRO A 580 -19.13 -8.60 26.02
CA PRO A 580 -18.59 -9.56 26.97
C PRO A 580 -17.32 -10.20 26.43
N THR A 581 -16.33 -10.27 27.31
CA THR A 581 -15.12 -11.07 27.20
C THR A 581 -15.47 -12.57 27.08
N GLY A 582 -15.15 -13.17 25.95
CA GLY A 582 -15.14 -14.61 25.73
C GLY A 582 -13.71 -15.11 25.57
N ALA A 583 -13.31 -15.99 26.48
CA ALA A 583 -11.95 -16.40 26.75
C ALA A 583 -11.31 -17.32 25.70
N VAL A 584 -9.98 -17.29 25.71
CA VAL A 584 -9.05 -18.23 25.10
C VAL A 584 -9.29 -19.64 25.61
N GLY A 585 -9.41 -20.58 24.67
CA GLY A 585 -9.39 -22.04 24.84
C GLY A 585 -9.07 -22.68 23.50
#